data_AF-A0A922ZR05-F1
#
_entry.id   AF-A0A922ZR05-F1
#
_cell.length_a   1.000
_cell.length_b   1.000
_cell.length_c   1.000
_cell.angle_alpha   90.00
_cell.angle_beta   90.00
_cell.angle_gamma   90.00
#
_symmetry.space_group_name_H-M   'P 1'
#
loop_
_entity.id
_entity.type
_entity.pdbx_description
1 polymer ?
#
loop_
_entity_poly.entity_id
_entity_poly.type
_entity_poly.pdbx_seq_one_letter_code
_entity_poly.pdbx_strand_id
1 'polypeptide(L)'
;MPAASSLPSTESLPALSLKLVPAAIVVTSAIALFGFENRLVGYPWLVIGLIVAYFVDRDLMRDLGIIAAGLIVVSTVSVKADISWPNFFLLGFVLSLAVAVPFVIDRFVFKRKVIRFPWRSGQKWQPWEKSYLFAVPFLGWLILPFYFITSGA
;
A
#
# COMPACT_ATOMS: atom_id res chain seq x y z
N MET A 1 17.35 -42.29 -9.38
CA MET A 1 17.40 -41.13 -8.45
C MET A 1 17.66 -39.89 -9.30
N PRO A 2 16.75 -38.91 -9.40
CA PRO A 2 17.07 -37.66 -10.08
C PRO A 2 18.09 -36.88 -9.24
N ALA A 3 19.16 -36.43 -9.87
CA ALA A 3 20.21 -35.63 -9.23
C ALA A 3 19.59 -34.33 -8.71
N ALA A 4 19.85 -34.00 -7.44
CA ALA A 4 19.46 -32.72 -6.86
C ALA A 4 20.13 -31.59 -7.66
N SER A 5 19.33 -30.77 -8.32
CA SER A 5 19.78 -29.54 -8.97
C SER A 5 20.41 -28.64 -7.91
N SER A 6 21.67 -28.25 -8.11
CA SER A 6 22.36 -27.28 -7.27
C SER A 6 21.54 -25.99 -7.24
N LEU A 7 21.03 -25.63 -6.06
CA LEU A 7 20.34 -24.36 -5.86
C LEU A 7 21.32 -23.23 -6.22
N PRO A 8 20.88 -22.22 -6.99
CA PRO A 8 21.74 -21.10 -7.33
C PRO A 8 22.27 -20.47 -6.05
N SER A 9 23.57 -20.18 -6.04
CA SER A 9 24.23 -19.48 -4.94
C SER A 9 23.49 -18.17 -4.69
N THR A 10 22.85 -18.04 -3.53
CA THR A 10 22.27 -16.76 -3.11
C THR A 10 23.43 -15.81 -2.89
N GLU A 11 23.78 -15.01 -3.91
CA GLU A 11 24.68 -13.88 -3.74
C GLU A 11 24.18 -13.06 -2.55
N SER A 12 25.01 -12.91 -1.53
CA SER A 12 24.71 -12.11 -0.35
C SER A 12 24.57 -10.66 -0.81
N LEU A 13 23.33 -10.22 -1.02
CA LEU A 13 23.04 -8.82 -1.30
C LEU A 13 23.59 -7.96 -0.15
N PRO A 14 24.27 -6.83 -0.43
CA PRO A 14 24.81 -5.96 0.59
C PRO A 14 23.68 -5.44 1.49
N ALA A 15 23.85 -5.57 2.81
CA ALA A 15 22.82 -5.24 3.81
C ALA A 15 22.41 -3.74 3.79
N LEU A 16 23.28 -2.86 3.30
CA LEU A 16 23.00 -1.44 3.10
C LEU A 16 23.21 -1.05 1.63
N SER A 17 22.11 -0.92 0.91
CA SER A 17 22.09 -0.34 -0.43
C SER A 17 21.76 1.16 -0.35
N LEU A 18 22.42 1.98 -1.16
CA LEU A 18 22.06 3.39 -1.38
C LEU A 18 20.58 3.57 -1.79
N LYS A 19 19.94 2.52 -2.31
CA LYS A 19 18.51 2.46 -2.64
C LYS A 19 17.58 2.60 -1.42
N LEU A 20 18.06 2.32 -0.20
CA LEU A 20 17.29 2.47 1.02
C LEU A 20 17.01 3.93 1.36
N VAL A 21 17.88 4.86 0.96
CA VAL A 21 17.74 6.29 1.26
C VAL A 21 16.45 6.88 0.66
N PRO A 22 16.21 6.84 -0.66
CA PRO A 22 14.98 7.36 -1.22
C PRO A 22 13.73 6.61 -0.73
N ALA A 23 13.82 5.31 -0.50
CA ALA A 23 12.71 4.53 0.06
C ALA A 23 12.34 4.99 1.47
N ALA A 24 13.32 5.24 2.34
CA ALA A 24 13.10 5.76 3.68
C ALA A 24 12.50 7.18 3.67
N ILE A 25 12.93 8.05 2.74
CA ILE A 25 12.35 9.39 2.59
C ILE A 25 10.87 9.28 2.18
N VAL A 26 10.54 8.42 1.21
CA VAL A 26 9.14 8.19 0.80
C VAL A 26 8.31 7.62 1.96
N VAL A 27 8.82 6.64 2.71
CA VAL A 27 8.11 6.08 3.87
C VAL A 27 7.88 7.12 4.96
N THR A 28 8.89 7.92 5.28
CA THR A 28 8.75 8.99 6.29
C THR A 28 7.83 10.12 5.83
N SER A 29 7.71 10.36 4.52
CA SER A 29 6.72 11.31 3.98
C SER A 29 5.28 10.90 4.29
N ALA A 30 4.99 9.60 4.35
CA ALA A 30 3.66 9.11 4.71
C ALA A 30 3.31 9.46 6.17
N ILE A 31 4.29 9.48 7.08
CA ILE A 31 4.07 9.90 8.46
C ILE A 31 3.66 11.38 8.50
N ALA A 32 4.32 12.24 7.72
CA ALA A 32 3.93 13.65 7.61
C ALA A 32 2.54 13.84 6.97
N LEU A 33 2.24 13.10 5.90
CA LEU A 33 0.98 13.19 5.16
C LEU A 33 -0.23 12.67 5.94
N PHE A 34 -0.08 11.56 6.65
CA PHE A 34 -1.21 10.85 7.28
C PHE A 34 -1.17 10.91 8.81
N GLY A 35 0.01 10.81 9.43
CA GLY A 35 0.14 10.87 10.88
C GLY A 35 -0.08 12.27 11.44
N PHE A 36 0.50 13.28 10.78
CA PHE A 36 0.35 14.69 11.16
C PHE A 36 -0.69 15.45 10.32
N GLU A 37 -1.30 14.80 9.31
CA GLU A 37 -2.18 15.41 8.31
C GLU A 37 -1.62 16.71 7.67
N ASN A 38 -0.29 16.88 7.67
CA ASN A 38 0.36 18.09 7.19
C ASN A 38 0.75 17.94 5.72
N ARG A 39 -0.21 18.28 4.85
CA ARG A 39 -0.04 18.24 3.39
C ARG A 39 1.07 19.17 2.89
N LEU A 40 1.26 20.32 3.54
CA LEU A 40 2.28 21.32 3.14
C LEU A 40 3.70 20.78 3.29
N VAL A 41 3.96 19.98 4.32
CA VAL A 41 5.28 19.35 4.52
C VAL A 41 5.36 18.00 3.82
N GLY A 42 4.28 17.22 3.86
CA GLY A 42 4.26 15.86 3.34
C GLY A 42 4.48 15.76 1.83
N TYR A 43 3.86 16.63 1.02
CA TYR A 43 4.05 16.59 -0.44
C TYR A 43 5.48 16.95 -0.87
N PRO A 44 6.09 18.07 -0.41
CA PRO A 44 7.50 18.33 -0.69
C PRO A 44 8.42 17.20 -0.23
N TRP A 45 8.15 16.60 0.94
CA TRP A 45 8.97 15.50 1.44
C TRP A 45 8.91 14.26 0.54
N LEU A 46 7.71 13.91 0.06
CA LEU A 46 7.50 12.85 -0.92
C LEU A 46 8.24 13.16 -2.23
N VAL A 47 8.15 14.39 -2.72
CA VAL A 47 8.85 14.84 -3.94
C VAL A 47 10.36 14.77 -3.79
N ILE A 48 10.92 15.16 -2.64
CA ILE A 48 12.35 15.00 -2.35
C ILE A 48 12.75 13.53 -2.45
N GLY A 49 11.95 12.61 -1.88
CA GLY A 49 12.19 11.17 -1.99
C GLY A 49 12.26 10.68 -3.44
N LEU A 50 11.34 11.16 -4.29
CA LEU A 50 11.33 10.82 -5.72
C LEU A 50 12.51 11.44 -6.49
N ILE A 51 12.92 12.67 -6.15
CA ILE A 51 14.10 13.33 -6.74
C ILE A 51 15.37 12.55 -6.38
N VAL A 52 15.53 12.17 -5.11
CA VAL A 52 16.67 11.34 -4.69
C VAL A 52 16.63 9.98 -5.40
N ALA A 53 15.45 9.35 -5.51
CA ALA A 53 15.29 8.11 -6.25
C ALA A 53 15.72 8.26 -7.71
N TYR A 54 15.33 9.36 -8.36
CA TYR A 54 15.70 9.66 -9.74
C TYR A 54 17.22 9.63 -9.91
N PHE A 55 17.99 10.28 -9.03
CA PHE A 55 19.45 10.30 -9.11
C PHE A 55 20.14 8.99 -8.72
N VAL A 56 19.53 8.18 -7.84
CA VAL A 56 20.11 6.91 -7.39
C VAL A 56 19.86 5.79 -8.40
N ASP A 57 18.60 5.59 -8.82
CA ASP A 57 18.21 4.50 -9.74
C ASP A 57 16.86 4.81 -10.42
N ARG A 58 16.84 4.75 -11.75
CA ARG A 58 15.64 5.05 -12.56
C ARG A 58 14.52 4.04 -12.39
N ASP A 59 14.82 2.77 -12.18
CA ASP A 59 13.79 1.76 -11.97
C ASP A 59 13.18 1.89 -10.58
N LEU A 60 14.01 2.19 -9.57
CA LEU A 60 13.52 2.52 -8.23
C LEU A 60 12.61 3.75 -8.24
N MET A 61 12.96 4.78 -9.01
CA MET A 61 12.12 5.97 -9.16
C MET A 61 10.73 5.64 -9.75
N ARG A 62 10.65 4.70 -10.71
CA ARG A 62 9.37 4.26 -11.28
C ARG A 62 8.53 3.54 -10.24
N ASP A 63 9.14 2.61 -9.50
CA ASP A 63 8.44 1.83 -8.48
C ASP A 63 7.96 2.73 -7.33
N LEU A 64 8.81 3.63 -6.83
CA LEU A 64 8.44 4.63 -5.82
C LEU A 64 7.42 5.64 -6.36
N GLY A 65 7.44 5.96 -7.65
CA GLY A 65 6.46 6.82 -8.30
C GLY A 65 5.06 6.21 -8.33
N ILE A 66 4.94 4.90 -8.58
CA ILE A 66 3.68 4.17 -8.49
C ILE A 66 3.13 4.20 -7.06
N ILE A 67 4.00 3.98 -6.07
CA ILE A 67 3.63 4.07 -4.65
C ILE A 67 3.16 5.48 -4.31
N ALA A 68 3.93 6.50 -4.72
CA ALA A 68 3.60 7.91 -4.51
C ALA A 68 2.24 8.29 -5.11
N ALA A 69 1.89 7.76 -6.28
CA ALA A 69 0.57 7.99 -6.88
C ALA A 69 -0.57 7.48 -5.98
N GLY A 70 -0.41 6.28 -5.39
CA GLY A 70 -1.36 5.76 -4.41
C GLY A 70 -1.45 6.64 -3.16
N LEU A 71 -0.31 7.04 -2.59
CA LEU A 71 -0.27 7.93 -1.42
C LEU A 71 -0.96 9.27 -1.69
N ILE A 72 -0.74 9.87 -2.87
CA ILE A 72 -1.37 11.13 -3.25
C ILE A 72 -2.89 10.96 -3.31
N VAL A 73 -3.40 9.91 -3.93
CA VAL A 73 -4.85 9.65 -4.00
C VAL A 73 -5.45 9.52 -2.60
N VAL A 74 -4.86 8.71 -1.72
CA VAL A 74 -5.36 8.54 -0.34
C VAL A 74 -5.30 9.86 0.43
N SER A 75 -4.24 10.65 0.26
CA SER A 75 -4.04 11.91 0.98
C SER A 75 -5.09 12.99 0.65
N THR A 76 -5.88 12.82 -0.41
CA THR A 76 -6.94 13.76 -0.77
C THR A 76 -8.09 13.77 0.22
N VAL A 77 -8.33 12.65 0.92
CA VAL A 77 -9.44 12.49 1.87
C VAL A 77 -8.96 12.70 3.30
N SER A 78 -9.85 13.18 4.16
CA SER A 78 -9.56 13.32 5.58
C SER A 78 -9.67 11.98 6.28
N VAL A 79 -8.76 11.73 7.22
CA VAL A 79 -8.75 10.54 8.07
C VAL A 79 -9.79 10.65 9.20
N LYS A 80 -10.42 11.82 9.35
CA LYS A 80 -11.50 12.03 10.32
C LYS A 80 -12.63 11.02 10.09
N ALA A 81 -13.00 10.34 11.17
CA ALA A 81 -14.07 9.35 11.17
C ALA A 81 -15.44 10.04 11.12
N ASP A 82 -15.80 10.55 9.94
CA ASP A 82 -17.15 10.99 9.62
C ASP A 82 -17.91 9.83 8.95
N ILE A 83 -18.95 9.35 9.62
CA ILE A 83 -19.74 8.16 9.24
C ILE A 83 -21.00 8.57 8.44
N SER A 84 -21.08 9.82 7.98
CA SER A 84 -22.16 10.25 7.10
C SER A 84 -22.19 9.42 5.81
N TRP A 85 -23.39 9.12 5.33
CA TRP A 85 -23.61 8.35 4.09
C TRP A 85 -22.80 8.88 2.89
N PRO A 86 -22.73 10.20 2.62
CA PRO A 86 -21.92 10.71 1.51
C PRO A 86 -20.43 10.42 1.69
N ASN A 87 -19.89 10.58 2.91
CA ASN A 87 -18.49 10.34 3.19
C ASN A 87 -18.12 8.85 3.07
N PHE A 88 -19.05 7.95 3.42
CA PHE A 88 -18.89 6.51 3.19
C PHE A 88 -18.64 6.17 1.71
N PHE A 89 -19.47 6.70 0.80
CA PHE A 89 -19.28 6.48 -0.64
C PHE A 89 -18.02 7.15 -1.17
N LEU A 90 -17.70 8.36 -0.68
CA LEU A 90 -16.48 9.09 -1.03
C LEU A 90 -15.24 8.28 -0.65
N LEU A 91 -15.15 7.81 0.60
CA LEU A 91 -14.05 6.97 1.08
C LEU A 91 -13.93 5.69 0.26
N GLY A 92 -15.03 4.98 0.02
CA GLY A 92 -15.03 3.77 -0.81
C GLY A 92 -14.52 4.03 -2.23
N PHE A 93 -14.91 5.15 -2.84
CA PHE A 93 -14.44 5.56 -4.15
C PHE A 93 -12.96 5.92 -4.16
N VAL A 94 -12.48 6.70 -3.19
CA VAL A 94 -11.07 7.10 -3.12
C VAL A 94 -10.16 5.92 -2.80
N LEU A 95 -10.56 5.02 -1.91
CA LEU A 95 -9.80 3.80 -1.64
C LEU A 95 -9.75 2.89 -2.87
N SER A 96 -10.85 2.80 -3.62
CA SER A 96 -10.86 2.08 -4.91
C SER A 96 -9.90 2.73 -5.92
N LEU A 97 -9.89 4.06 -6.02
CA LEU A 97 -8.94 4.79 -6.86
C LEU A 97 -7.49 4.64 -6.40
N ALA A 98 -7.24 4.59 -5.10
CA ALA A 98 -5.91 4.42 -4.54
C ALA A 98 -5.25 3.10 -4.96
N VAL A 99 -6.04 2.09 -5.30
CA VAL A 99 -5.58 0.83 -5.88
C VAL A 99 -5.62 0.86 -7.40
N ALA A 100 -6.69 1.40 -7.99
CA ALA A 100 -6.88 1.41 -9.43
C ALA A 100 -5.85 2.30 -10.14
N VAL A 101 -5.50 3.46 -9.60
CA VAL A 101 -4.54 4.40 -10.20
C VAL A 101 -3.14 3.77 -10.31
N PRO A 102 -2.52 3.26 -9.24
CA PRO A 102 -1.25 2.53 -9.34
C PRO A 102 -1.31 1.35 -10.31
N PHE A 103 -2.40 0.59 -10.30
CA PHE A 103 -2.59 -0.55 -11.19
C PHE A 103 -2.64 -0.13 -12.67
N VAL A 104 -3.41 0.91 -13.00
CA VAL A 104 -3.52 1.44 -14.37
C VAL A 104 -2.17 2.02 -14.81
N ILE A 105 -1.47 2.73 -13.94
CA ILE A 105 -0.14 3.27 -14.26
C ILE A 105 0.85 2.13 -14.54
N ASP A 106 0.95 1.11 -13.69
CA ASP A 106 1.82 -0.06 -13.90
C ASP A 106 1.50 -0.77 -15.24
N ARG A 107 0.20 -0.97 -15.48
CA ARG A 107 -0.30 -1.75 -16.62
C ARG A 107 -0.16 -1.03 -17.96
N PHE A 108 -0.49 0.26 -18.01
CA PHE A 108 -0.60 1.01 -19.27
C PHE A 108 0.59 1.93 -19.52
N VAL A 109 1.14 2.57 -18.48
CA VAL A 109 2.29 3.49 -18.63
C VAL A 109 3.59 2.70 -18.64
N PHE A 110 3.82 1.88 -17.60
CA PHE A 110 5.04 1.08 -17.52
C PHE A 110 4.98 -0.20 -18.35
N LYS A 111 3.79 -0.59 -18.83
CA LYS A 111 3.53 -1.81 -19.62
C LYS A 111 4.06 -3.08 -18.91
N ARG A 112 4.17 -3.02 -17.59
CA ARG A 112 4.59 -4.13 -16.73
C ARG A 112 3.37 -5.00 -16.41
N LYS A 113 3.63 -6.27 -16.10
CA LYS A 113 2.63 -7.23 -15.60
C LYS A 113 3.06 -7.75 -14.23
N VAL A 114 3.58 -6.84 -13.40
CA VAL A 114 4.08 -7.16 -12.06
C VAL A 114 2.89 -7.27 -11.11
N ILE A 115 1.98 -6.30 -11.14
CA ILE A 115 0.74 -6.35 -10.35
C ILE A 115 -0.23 -7.34 -11.02
N ARG A 116 -0.18 -8.61 -10.62
CA ARG A 116 -1.19 -9.60 -10.97
C ARG A 116 -1.94 -10.00 -9.71
N PHE A 117 -3.23 -9.70 -9.68
CA PHE A 117 -4.11 -10.27 -8.67
C PHE A 117 -4.43 -11.71 -9.08
N PRO A 118 -4.03 -12.74 -8.30
CA PRO A 118 -4.40 -14.13 -8.54
C PRO A 118 -5.86 -14.39 -8.16
N TRP A 119 -6.77 -13.50 -8.58
CA TRP A 119 -8.21 -13.57 -8.29
C TRP A 119 -8.84 -14.87 -8.81
N ARG A 120 -8.22 -15.46 -9.83
CA ARG A 120 -8.50 -16.80 -10.35
C ARG A 120 -7.26 -17.68 -10.22
N SER A 121 -6.87 -18.04 -9.00
CA SER A 121 -5.86 -19.09 -8.79
C SER A 121 -6.30 -20.46 -9.33
N GLY A 122 -7.55 -20.59 -9.83
CA GLY A 122 -8.13 -21.86 -10.28
C GLY A 122 -8.41 -22.83 -9.14
N GLN A 123 -7.98 -22.50 -7.93
CA GLN A 123 -8.13 -23.30 -6.73
C GLN A 123 -9.43 -22.94 -6.03
N LYS A 124 -10.17 -23.97 -5.61
CA LYS A 124 -11.41 -23.79 -4.85
C LYS A 124 -11.05 -23.16 -3.50
N TRP A 125 -11.73 -22.06 -3.17
CA TRP A 125 -11.58 -21.42 -1.87
C TRP A 125 -11.90 -22.40 -0.76
N GLN A 126 -10.97 -22.57 0.17
CA GLN A 126 -11.14 -23.43 1.33
C GLN A 126 -12.23 -22.85 2.24
N PRO A 127 -13.00 -23.69 2.96
CA PRO A 127 -14.07 -23.22 3.83
C PRO A 127 -13.57 -22.24 4.91
N TRP A 128 -12.34 -22.41 5.41
CA TRP A 128 -11.75 -21.48 6.38
C TRP A 128 -11.47 -20.08 5.80
N GLU A 129 -11.11 -19.98 4.50
CA GLU A 129 -10.88 -18.70 3.81
C GLU A 129 -12.18 -17.91 3.73
N LYS A 130 -13.27 -18.62 3.47
CA LYS A 130 -14.61 -18.03 3.46
C LYS A 130 -15.04 -17.65 4.87
N SER A 131 -14.82 -18.53 5.85
CA SER A 131 -15.12 -18.22 7.26
C SER A 131 -14.41 -16.95 7.72
N TYR A 132 -13.17 -16.71 7.28
CA TYR A 132 -12.45 -15.48 7.59
C TYR A 132 -13.17 -14.22 7.10
N LEU A 133 -13.70 -14.23 5.87
CA LEU A 133 -14.47 -13.10 5.31
C LEU A 133 -15.70 -12.74 6.15
N PHE A 134 -16.34 -13.71 6.79
CA PHE A 134 -17.49 -13.48 7.67
C PHE A 134 -17.08 -13.21 9.11
N ALA A 135 -16.07 -13.91 9.61
CA ALA A 135 -15.59 -13.81 10.97
C ALA A 135 -15.03 -12.43 11.27
N VAL A 136 -14.26 -11.82 10.36
CA VAL A 136 -13.64 -10.50 10.60
C VAL A 136 -14.69 -9.39 10.82
N PRO A 137 -15.69 -9.18 9.93
CA PRO A 137 -16.75 -8.23 10.17
C PRO A 137 -17.57 -8.55 11.43
N PHE A 138 -17.84 -9.84 11.68
CA PHE A 138 -18.60 -10.29 12.84
C PHE A 138 -17.87 -10.00 14.17
N LEU A 139 -16.57 -10.33 14.25
CA LEU A 139 -15.71 -10.01 15.37
C LEU A 139 -15.57 -8.50 15.55
N GLY A 140 -15.43 -7.74 14.46
CA GLY A 140 -15.44 -6.28 14.50
C GLY A 140 -16.74 -5.75 15.14
N TRP A 141 -17.90 -6.23 14.68
CA TRP A 141 -19.20 -5.88 15.24
C TRP A 141 -19.36 -6.30 16.70
N LEU A 142 -18.77 -7.43 17.11
CA LEU A 142 -18.84 -7.91 18.49
C LEU A 142 -17.90 -7.14 19.42
N ILE A 143 -16.67 -6.83 18.99
CA ILE A 143 -15.61 -6.24 19.81
C ILE A 143 -15.75 -4.72 19.88
N LEU A 144 -16.10 -4.06 18.77
CA LEU A 144 -16.19 -2.59 18.70
C LEU A 144 -17.09 -1.98 19.80
N PRO A 145 -18.28 -2.51 20.12
CA PRO A 145 -19.12 -1.98 21.18
C PRO A 145 -18.42 -2.00 22.54
N PHE A 146 -17.81 -3.13 22.90
CA PHE A 146 -17.06 -3.23 24.16
C PHE A 146 -15.85 -2.31 24.15
N TYR A 147 -15.13 -2.21 23.03
CA TYR A 147 -14.02 -1.27 22.90
C TYR A 147 -14.49 0.17 23.12
N PHE A 148 -15.53 0.64 22.42
CA PHE A 148 -16.03 2.01 22.56
C PHE A 148 -16.57 2.30 23.97
N ILE A 149 -17.23 1.34 24.62
CA ILE A 149 -17.74 1.50 25.98
C ILE A 149 -16.60 1.56 27.01
N THR A 150 -15.53 0.76 26.83
CA THR A 150 -14.46 0.62 27.84
C THR A 150 -13.32 1.64 27.64
N SER A 151 -13.05 2.05 26.40
CA SER A 151 -11.93 2.95 26.05
C SER A 151 -12.26 4.44 26.16
N GLY A 152 -13.52 4.79 26.47
CA GLY A 152 -13.93 6.16 26.78
C GLY A 152 -13.91 7.07 25.55
N ALA A 153 -14.99 7.02 24.78
CA ALA A 153 -15.43 8.17 23.99
C ALA A 153 -16.24 9.13 24.87
#